data_AF-A0A1Q8BLY5-F1
#
_entry.id   AF-A0A1Q8BLY5-F1
#
_cell.length_a   1.000
_cell.length_b   1.000
_cell.length_c   1.000
_cell.angle_alpha   90.00
_cell.angle_beta   90.00
_cell.angle_gamma   90.00
#
_symmetry.space_group_name_H-M   'P 1'
#
loop_
_entity.id
_entity.type
_entity.pdbx_description
1 polymer ?
#
loop_
_entity_poly.entity_id
_entity_poly.type
_entity_poly.pdbx_seq_one_letter_code
_entity_poly.pdbx_strand_id
1 'polypeptide(L)'
;MRALRLRSAVLLALYCALSAHLPASPIRVTTWNLQWFPNGSPHDKSARARTKQINQAADVIRSLNPDILLFQKVKNYGNVPAFVERNPT
;
A
#
# COMPACT_ATOMS: atom_id res chain seq x y z
N MET A 1 38.77 27.95 -19.93
CA MET A 1 37.50 28.20 -19.20
C MET A 1 36.23 27.95 -20.03
N ARG A 2 36.09 28.43 -21.28
CA ARG A 2 34.89 28.18 -22.13
C ARG A 2 34.57 26.70 -22.38
N ALA A 3 35.59 25.88 -22.71
CA ALA A 3 35.39 24.45 -22.97
C ALA A 3 34.92 23.66 -21.74
N LEU A 4 35.31 24.08 -20.53
CA LEU A 4 34.85 23.46 -19.27
C LEU A 4 33.36 23.76 -19.03
N ARG A 5 32.94 25.01 -19.26
CA ARG A 5 31.53 25.43 -19.14
C ARG A 5 30.63 24.72 -20.16
N LEU A 6 31.11 24.54 -21.40
CA LEU A 6 30.38 23.81 -22.44
C LEU A 6 30.21 22.33 -22.09
N ARG A 7 31.26 21.66 -21.57
CA ARG A 7 31.18 20.26 -21.12
C ARG A 7 30.18 20.08 -19.97
N SER A 8 30.23 20.95 -18.97
CA SER A 8 29.28 20.92 -17.85
C SER A 8 27.84 21.13 -18.31
N ALA A 9 27.60 22.06 -19.25
CA ALA A 9 26.27 22.30 -19.81
C ALA A 9 25.75 21.08 -20.60
N VAL A 10 26.60 20.42 -21.38
CA VAL A 10 26.25 19.19 -22.11
C VAL A 10 25.93 18.05 -21.15
N LEU A 11 26.74 17.85 -20.11
CA LEU A 11 26.49 16.80 -19.11
C LEU A 11 25.18 17.04 -18.34
N LEU A 12 24.90 18.28 -17.97
CA LEU A 12 23.65 18.64 -17.30
C LEU A 12 22.44 18.43 -18.22
N ALA A 13 22.53 18.85 -19.48
CA ALA A 13 21.48 18.62 -20.46
C ALA A 13 21.22 17.13 -20.69
N LEU A 14 22.29 16.32 -20.77
CA LEU A 14 22.19 14.87 -20.88
C LEU A 14 21.47 14.28 -19.65
N TYR A 15 21.90 14.68 -18.44
CA TYR A 15 21.30 14.22 -17.18
C TYR A 15 19.81 14.55 -17.10
N CYS A 16 19.41 15.77 -17.47
CA CYS A 16 17.99 16.17 -17.47
C CYS A 16 17.18 15.37 -18.50
N ALA A 17 17.72 15.13 -19.70
CA ALA A 17 17.04 14.35 -20.74
C ALA A 17 16.84 12.87 -20.33
N LEU A 18 17.85 12.27 -19.68
CA LEU A 18 17.79 10.93 -19.12
C LEU A 18 16.80 10.82 -17.95
N SER A 19 16.76 11.82 -17.07
CA SER A 19 15.87 11.83 -15.90
C SER A 19 14.40 11.96 -16.28
N ALA A 20 14.08 12.66 -17.37
CA ALA A 20 12.71 12.82 -17.86
C ALA A 20 12.08 11.50 -18.35
N HIS A 21 12.89 10.48 -18.65
CA HIS A 21 12.46 9.19 -19.20
C HIS A 21 12.51 8.04 -18.19
N LEU A 22 12.72 8.32 -16.90
CA LEU A 22 12.62 7.32 -15.85
C LEU A 22 11.22 7.38 -15.23
N PRO A 23 10.24 6.60 -15.73
CA PRO A 23 8.95 6.51 -15.07
C PRO A 23 9.17 5.85 -13.71
N ALA A 24 8.98 6.61 -12.63
CA ALA A 24 8.84 6.02 -11.32
C ALA A 24 7.51 5.24 -11.30
N SER A 25 7.56 3.97 -10.93
CA SER A 25 6.32 3.21 -10.72
C SER A 25 5.47 3.91 -9.66
N PRO A 26 4.18 4.14 -9.91
CA PRO A 26 3.30 4.74 -8.92
C PRO A 26 3.20 3.80 -7.71
N ILE A 27 3.32 4.36 -6.50
CA ILE A 27 3.10 3.64 -5.25
C ILE A 27 1.63 3.79 -4.86
N ARG A 28 0.93 2.68 -4.71
CA ARG A 28 -0.47 2.65 -4.27
C ARG A 28 -0.56 2.47 -2.77
N VAL A 29 -0.93 3.55 -2.09
CA VAL A 29 -1.14 3.57 -0.63
C VAL A 29 -2.64 3.48 -0.35
N THR A 30 -3.06 2.45 0.39
CA THR A 30 -4.43 2.30 0.86
C THR A 30 -4.49 2.49 2.37
N THR A 31 -5.37 3.39 2.82
CA THR A 31 -5.66 3.60 4.24
C THR A 31 -7.11 3.26 4.51
N TRP A 32 -7.37 2.48 5.57
CA TRP A 32 -8.74 2.15 5.96
C TRP A 32 -8.92 2.10 7.48
N ASN A 33 -9.82 2.93 7.96
CA ASN A 33 -10.36 2.80 9.30
C ASN A 33 -11.44 1.72 9.29
N LEU A 34 -11.13 0.55 9.86
CA LEU A 34 -12.03 -0.60 9.87
C LEU A 34 -13.28 -0.38 10.74
N GLN A 35 -13.28 0.65 11.58
CA GLN A 35 -14.36 0.96 12.54
C GLN A 35 -14.73 -0.21 13.46
N TRP A 36 -13.83 -1.17 13.65
CA TRP A 36 -14.06 -2.35 14.50
C TRP A 36 -14.10 -2.04 16.00
N PHE A 37 -13.85 -0.79 16.40
CA PHE A 37 -13.88 -0.36 17.80
C PHE A 37 -14.61 0.98 17.99
N PRO A 38 -15.48 1.14 19.03
CA PRO A 38 -15.88 0.12 20.02
C PRO A 38 -17.09 -0.75 19.61
N ASN A 39 -18.07 -0.24 18.86
CA ASN A 39 -19.36 -0.93 18.60
C ASN A 39 -19.49 -1.52 17.18
N GLY A 40 -18.36 -1.96 16.59
CA GLY A 40 -18.29 -2.73 15.34
C GLY A 40 -17.41 -3.98 15.51
N SER A 41 -17.29 -4.44 16.76
CA SER A 41 -16.29 -5.41 17.18
C SER A 41 -16.60 -6.82 16.70
N PRO A 42 -15.62 -7.54 16.14
CA PRO A 42 -15.73 -8.98 15.94
C PRO A 42 -15.72 -9.77 17.27
N HIS A 43 -15.58 -9.10 18.42
CA HIS A 43 -15.41 -9.75 19.72
C HIS A 43 -16.71 -10.32 20.30
N ASP A 44 -17.85 -9.66 20.08
CA ASP A 44 -19.19 -10.15 20.45
C ASP A 44 -19.79 -11.07 19.38
N LYS A 45 -19.10 -11.20 18.26
CA LYS A 45 -19.45 -12.11 17.18
C LYS A 45 -18.78 -13.47 17.42
N SER A 46 -19.52 -14.54 17.11
CA SER A 46 -18.96 -15.89 17.08
C SER A 46 -17.69 -15.92 16.22
N ALA A 47 -16.77 -16.86 16.52
CA ALA A 47 -15.52 -17.00 15.76
C ALA A 47 -15.76 -17.05 14.24
N ARG A 48 -16.83 -17.73 13.81
CA ARG A 48 -17.25 -17.80 12.40
C ARG A 48 -17.62 -16.43 11.81
N ALA A 49 -18.36 -15.61 12.54
CA ALA A 49 -18.76 -14.28 12.08
C ALA A 49 -17.58 -13.29 12.06
N ARG A 50 -16.61 -13.46 12.97
CA ARG A 50 -15.32 -12.74 12.94
C ARG A 50 -14.50 -13.10 11.70
N THR A 51 -14.33 -14.39 11.41
CA THR A 51 -13.62 -14.85 10.21
C THR A 51 -14.29 -14.35 8.93
N LYS A 52 -15.63 -14.42 8.85
CA LYS A 52 -16.37 -13.88 7.70
C LYS A 52 -16.10 -12.39 7.47
N GLN A 53 -16.13 -11.59 8.53
CA GLN A 53 -15.89 -10.14 8.46
C GLN A 53 -14.45 -9.82 8.02
N ILE A 54 -13.47 -10.57 8.53
CA ILE A 54 -12.05 -10.44 8.11
C ILE A 54 -11.91 -10.79 6.63
N ASN A 55 -12.49 -11.90 6.18
CA ASN A 55 -12.39 -12.33 4.78
C ASN A 55 -13.02 -11.31 3.83
N GLN A 56 -14.19 -10.78 4.17
CA GLN A 56 -14.84 -9.73 3.36
C GLN A 56 -13.97 -8.47 3.24
N ALA A 57 -13.35 -8.05 4.33
CA ALA A 57 -12.46 -6.90 4.30
C ALA A 57 -11.16 -7.19 3.53
N ALA A 58 -10.62 -8.42 3.65
CA ALA A 58 -9.46 -8.86 2.87
C ALA A 58 -9.75 -8.89 1.37
N ASP A 59 -10.93 -9.33 0.94
CA ASP A 59 -11.31 -9.37 -0.48
C ASP A 59 -11.35 -7.97 -1.11
N VAL A 60 -11.86 -6.97 -0.37
CA VAL A 60 -11.82 -5.57 -0.79
C VAL A 60 -10.37 -5.10 -0.94
N ILE A 61 -9.53 -5.30 0.07
CA ILE A 61 -8.13 -4.88 0.03
C ILE A 61 -7.35 -5.53 -1.11
N ARG A 62 -7.57 -6.84 -1.36
CA ARG A 62 -6.91 -7.57 -2.45
C ARG A 62 -7.26 -6.99 -3.82
N SER A 63 -8.52 -6.61 -4.04
CA SER A 63 -8.93 -5.99 -5.30
C SER A 63 -8.25 -4.63 -5.55
N LEU A 64 -7.88 -3.92 -4.48
CA LEU A 64 -7.18 -2.64 -4.56
C LEU A 64 -5.70 -2.79 -4.87
N ASN A 65 -5.10 -3.98 -4.71
CA ASN A 65 -3.68 -4.26 -4.95
C ASN A 65 -2.72 -3.16 -4.42
N PRO A 66 -2.78 -2.82 -3.12
CA PRO A 66 -1.92 -1.79 -2.54
C PRO A 66 -0.47 -2.27 -2.37
N ASP A 67 0.48 -1.35 -2.55
CA ASP A 67 1.89 -1.55 -2.17
C ASP A 67 2.09 -1.29 -0.67
N ILE A 68 1.32 -0.34 -0.12
CA ILE A 68 1.35 0.03 1.30
C ILE A 68 -0.07 0.05 1.83
N LEU A 69 -0.30 -0.63 2.95
CA LEU A 69 -1.59 -0.74 3.61
C LEU A 69 -1.51 -0.21 5.04
N LEU A 70 -2.42 0.70 5.38
CA LEU A 70 -2.52 1.30 6.70
C LEU A 70 -3.91 1.09 7.30
N PHE A 71 -3.98 0.49 8.48
CA PHE A 71 -5.26 0.25 9.17
C PHE A 71 -5.38 1.07 10.44
N GLN A 72 -6.59 1.58 10.70
CA GLN A 72 -6.96 2.18 11.99
C GLN A 72 -8.06 1.37 12.67
N LYS A 73 -8.12 1.50 14.01
CA LYS A 73 -9.07 0.76 14.88
C LYS A 73 -8.94 -0.76 14.78
N VAL A 74 -7.71 -1.27 14.60
CA VAL A 74 -7.38 -2.69 14.70
C VAL A 74 -7.16 -3.04 16.16
N LYS A 75 -7.89 -4.05 16.68
CA LYS A 75 -7.71 -4.53 18.06
C LYS A 75 -6.78 -5.75 18.15
N ASN A 76 -6.83 -6.64 17.16
CA ASN A 76 -6.03 -7.86 17.11
C ASN A 76 -5.14 -7.86 15.87
N TYR A 77 -3.85 -7.58 16.08
CA TYR A 77 -2.84 -7.55 15.02
C TYR A 77 -2.55 -8.94 14.43
N GLY A 78 -2.89 -10.03 15.13
CA GLY A 78 -2.74 -11.40 14.61
C GLY A 78 -3.62 -11.73 13.40
N ASN A 79 -4.62 -10.88 13.09
CA ASN A 79 -5.47 -11.03 11.91
C ASN A 79 -4.93 -10.27 10.68
N VAL A 80 -3.88 -9.45 10.84
CA VAL A 80 -3.28 -8.69 9.74
C VAL A 80 -2.78 -9.59 8.59
N PRO A 81 -2.19 -10.77 8.84
CA PRO A 81 -1.76 -11.67 7.76
C PRO A 81 -2.89 -12.04 6.79
N ALA A 82 -4.14 -12.17 7.25
CA ALA A 82 -5.28 -12.52 6.39
C ALA A 82 -5.57 -11.47 5.30
N PHE A 83 -5.09 -10.22 5.46
CA PHE A 83 -5.23 -9.15 4.47
C PHE A 83 -4.12 -9.13 3.42
N VAL A 84 -3.00 -9.79 3.72
CA VAL A 84 -1.78 -9.78 2.90
C VAL A 84 -1.58 -11.12 2.20
N GLU A 85 -1.77 -12.21 2.93
CA GLU A 85 -1.67 -13.57 2.41
C GLU A 85 -2.88 -13.85 1.50
N ARG A 86 -2.61 -14.18 0.24
CA ARG A 86 -3.60 -14.85 -0.61
C ARG A 86 -3.79 -16.25 -0.06
N ASN A 87 -5.04 -16.65 0.21
CA ASN A 87 -5.33 -18.07 0.39
C ASN A 87 -4.73 -18.82 -0.81
N PRO A 88 -3.84 -19.80 -0.61
CA PRO A 88 -3.53 -20.73 -1.69
C PRO A 88 -4.85 -21.45 -2.02
N THR A 89 -5.29 -21.28 -3.26
CA THR A 89 -6.37 -22.05 -3.86
C THR A 89 -6.07 -23.53 -3.78
#